data_AF-A0A9P8JVG9-F1
#
_entry.id   AF-A0A9P8JVG9-F1
#
_cell.length_a   1.000
_cell.length_b   1.000
_cell.length_c   1.000
_cell.angle_alpha   90.00
_cell.angle_beta   90.00
_cell.angle_gamma   90.00
#
_symmetry.space_group_name_H-M   'P 1'
#
loop_
_entity.id
_entity.type
_entity.pdbx_description
1 polymer ?
#
loop_
_entity_poly.entity_id
_entity_poly.type
_entity_poly.pdbx_seq_one_letter_code
_entity_poly.pdbx_strand_id
1 'polypeptide(L)'
;MHISDISAEHFGIFANWVATGQLEAQSLDLMLELYIMADMLDVPAFRAAITDNLTSDCFKPDFDVPDVSLITYMMQNIPKLLPVHALLANAVASVLYHEPEGLEYLPYGFAIRVKDILDKPYGLCDKCYFNDNDLDNQTITDQCEHFFDQPSDHDPRRYHEV
;
A
#
# COMPACT_ATOMS: atom_id res chain seq x y z
N MET A 1 15.17 10.04 -10.24
CA MET A 1 16.39 9.30 -9.86
C MET A 1 17.10 8.83 -11.12
N HIS A 2 18.40 9.06 -11.25
CA HIS A 2 19.26 8.47 -12.28
C HIS A 2 19.96 7.22 -11.73
N ILE A 3 20.44 6.32 -12.60
CA ILE A 3 21.16 5.11 -12.17
C ILE A 3 22.44 5.43 -11.37
N SER A 4 23.02 6.62 -11.58
CA SER A 4 24.17 7.15 -10.84
C SER A 4 23.84 7.54 -9.40
N ASP A 5 22.55 7.67 -9.07
CA ASP A 5 22.08 8.13 -7.76
C ASP A 5 21.80 6.95 -6.81
N ILE A 6 21.91 5.71 -7.31
CA ILE A 6 21.79 4.51 -6.49
C ILE A 6 22.99 4.44 -5.54
N SER A 7 22.72 4.50 -4.24
CA SER A 7 23.78 4.33 -3.25
C SER A 7 24.34 2.90 -3.26
N ALA A 8 25.60 2.74 -2.85
CA ALA A 8 26.23 1.43 -2.74
C ALA A 8 25.46 0.49 -1.77
N GLU A 9 24.77 1.06 -0.78
CA GLU A 9 23.91 0.32 0.15
C GLU A 9 22.70 -0.29 -0.57
N HIS A 10 21.93 0.51 -1.32
CA HIS A 10 20.79 0.02 -2.10
C HIS A 10 21.20 -1.07 -3.09
N PHE A 11 22.30 -0.84 -3.80
CA PHE A 11 22.83 -1.82 -4.74
C PHE A 11 23.30 -3.10 -4.02
N GLY A 12 23.90 -2.97 -2.84
CA GLY A 12 24.30 -4.09 -2.00
C GLY A 12 23.11 -4.96 -1.57
N ILE A 13 22.02 -4.33 -1.12
CA ILE A 13 20.77 -5.03 -0.75
C ILE A 13 20.19 -5.75 -1.96
N PHE A 14 20.11 -5.07 -3.11
CA PHE A 14 19.64 -5.67 -4.34
C PHE A 14 20.50 -6.87 -4.77
N ALA A 15 21.83 -6.72 -4.77
CA ALA A 15 22.74 -7.80 -5.12
C ALA A 15 22.62 -9.00 -4.16
N ASN A 16 22.44 -8.74 -2.86
CA ASN A 16 22.20 -9.79 -1.88
C ASN A 16 20.88 -10.53 -2.15
N TRP A 17 19.80 -9.79 -2.44
CA TRP A 17 18.52 -10.38 -2.83
C TRP A 17 18.65 -11.21 -4.12
N VAL A 18 19.37 -10.72 -5.15
CA VAL A 18 19.62 -11.50 -6.37
C VAL A 18 20.38 -12.81 -6.07
N ALA A 19 21.34 -12.76 -5.15
CA ALA A 19 22.16 -13.92 -4.81
C ALA A 19 21.42 -14.97 -3.96
N THR A 20 20.52 -14.53 -3.07
CA THR A 20 19.92 -15.37 -2.02
C THR A 20 18.43 -15.64 -2.23
N GLY A 21 17.76 -14.81 -3.03
CA GLY A 21 16.30 -14.74 -3.12
C GLY A 21 15.62 -14.16 -1.88
N GLN A 22 16.38 -13.70 -0.87
CA GLN A 22 15.85 -13.21 0.41
C GLN A 22 16.03 -11.69 0.51
N LEU A 23 14.95 -11.00 0.86
CA LEU A 23 14.96 -9.58 1.21
C LEU A 23 14.71 -9.47 2.71
N GLU A 24 15.70 -8.98 3.44
CA GLU A 24 15.58 -8.73 4.87
C GLU A 24 14.62 -7.56 5.13
N ALA A 25 13.93 -7.58 6.27
CA ALA A 25 13.10 -6.46 6.70
C ALA A 25 13.97 -5.20 6.90
N GLN A 26 13.50 -4.08 6.36
CA GLN A 26 14.16 -2.78 6.43
C GLN A 26 13.18 -1.72 6.93
N SER A 27 13.64 -0.50 7.17
CA SER A 27 12.73 0.62 7.41
C SER A 27 11.84 0.88 6.19
N LEU A 28 10.63 1.41 6.43
CA LEU A 28 9.71 1.77 5.35
C LEU A 28 10.35 2.71 4.34
N ASP A 29 11.09 3.72 4.82
CA ASP A 29 11.82 4.68 3.98
C ASP A 29 12.76 3.96 3.00
N LEU A 30 13.59 3.06 3.52
CA LEU A 30 14.56 2.32 2.70
C LEU A 30 13.85 1.37 1.73
N MET A 31 12.74 0.76 2.14
CA MET A 31 11.93 -0.10 1.26
C MET A 31 11.31 0.69 0.11
N LEU A 32 10.85 1.92 0.36
CA LEU A 32 10.32 2.79 -0.69
C LEU A 32 11.42 3.25 -1.66
N GLU A 33 12.61 3.57 -1.16
CA GLU A 33 13.77 3.88 -2.01
C GLU A 33 14.20 2.68 -2.87
N LEU A 34 14.25 1.48 -2.29
CA LEU A 34 14.47 0.23 -3.01
C LEU A 34 13.38 -0.03 -4.05
N TYR A 35 12.13 0.33 -3.77
CA TYR A 35 11.02 0.18 -4.70
C TYR A 35 11.17 1.10 -5.91
N ILE A 36 11.52 2.37 -5.69
CA ILE A 36 11.81 3.32 -6.78
C ILE A 36 12.99 2.83 -7.61
N MET A 37 14.03 2.28 -6.97
CA MET A 37 15.16 1.68 -7.67
C MET A 37 14.73 0.48 -8.51
N ALA A 38 13.90 -0.42 -7.96
CA ALA A 38 13.38 -1.59 -8.65
C ALA A 38 12.46 -1.21 -9.83
N ASP A 39 11.72 -0.11 -9.72
CA ASP A 39 10.93 0.46 -10.81
C ASP A 39 11.83 1.02 -11.91
N MET A 40 12.82 1.83 -11.54
CA MET A 40 13.79 2.42 -12.46
C MET A 40 14.62 1.38 -13.23
N LEU A 41 15.01 0.28 -12.57
CA LEU A 41 15.77 -0.82 -13.17
C LEU A 41 14.89 -1.84 -13.92
N ASP A 42 13.57 -1.62 -13.93
CA ASP A 42 12.56 -2.53 -14.46
C ASP A 42 12.71 -3.99 -13.97
N VAL A 43 12.79 -4.15 -12.65
CA VAL A 43 12.89 -5.46 -12.00
C VAL A 43 11.58 -5.77 -11.25
N PRO A 44 10.53 -6.26 -11.95
CA PRO A 44 9.22 -6.51 -11.35
C PRO A 44 9.25 -7.54 -10.22
N ALA A 45 10.12 -8.55 -10.31
CA ALA A 45 10.27 -9.56 -9.26
C ALA A 45 10.79 -8.95 -7.95
N PHE A 46 11.64 -7.92 -8.03
CA PHE A 46 12.14 -7.23 -6.84
C PHE A 46 11.06 -6.30 -6.26
N ARG A 47 10.29 -5.61 -7.10
CA ARG A 47 9.10 -4.85 -6.66
C ARG A 47 8.10 -5.75 -5.91
N ALA A 48 7.86 -6.95 -6.41
CA ALA A 48 6.99 -7.93 -5.75
C ALA A 48 7.56 -8.32 -4.37
N ALA A 49 8.84 -8.70 -4.29
CA ALA A 49 9.48 -9.06 -3.03
C ALA A 49 9.46 -7.92 -1.99
N ILE A 50 9.65 -6.67 -2.42
CA ILE A 50 9.53 -5.50 -1.55
C ILE A 50 8.09 -5.33 -1.07
N THR A 51 7.10 -5.48 -1.96
CA THR A 51 5.67 -5.38 -1.60
C THR A 51 5.30 -6.45 -0.58
N ASP A 52 5.71 -7.70 -0.79
CA ASP A 52 5.43 -8.82 0.11
C ASP A 52 6.02 -8.60 1.50
N ASN A 53 7.25 -8.09 1.56
CA ASN A 53 7.91 -7.75 2.81
C ASN A 53 7.20 -6.59 3.51
N LEU A 54 6.87 -5.52 2.78
CA LEU A 54 6.12 -4.38 3.30
C LEU A 54 4.73 -4.75 3.81
N THR A 55 4.04 -5.71 3.20
CA THR A 55 2.73 -6.18 3.69
C THR A 55 2.81 -6.67 5.13
N SER A 56 3.91 -7.36 5.47
CA SER A 56 4.12 -7.87 6.83
C SER A 56 4.30 -6.74 7.84
N ASP A 57 4.93 -5.63 7.44
CA ASP A 57 5.23 -4.48 8.30
C ASP A 57 4.07 -3.49 8.40
N CYS A 58 3.39 -3.22 7.28
CA CYS A 58 2.32 -2.24 7.17
C CYS A 58 1.07 -2.61 7.99
N PHE A 59 0.89 -3.89 8.32
CA PHE A 59 -0.26 -4.39 9.07
C PHE A 59 0.11 -4.89 10.47
N LYS A 60 1.28 -4.52 10.99
CA LYS A 60 1.61 -4.78 12.39
C LYS A 60 0.73 -3.91 13.31
N PRO A 61 0.42 -4.37 14.54
CA PRO A 61 -0.36 -3.60 15.50
C PRO A 61 0.26 -2.25 15.89
N ASP A 62 1.57 -2.13 15.75
CA ASP A 62 2.38 -0.94 16.03
C ASP A 62 2.78 -0.18 14.75
N PHE A 63 2.03 -0.37 13.65
CA PHE A 63 2.26 0.41 12.44
C PHE A 63 1.98 1.89 12.69
N ASP A 64 3.04 2.70 12.61
CA ASP A 64 2.95 4.15 12.67
C ASP A 64 2.66 4.73 11.28
N VAL A 65 1.68 5.64 11.21
CA VAL A 65 1.38 6.37 9.96
C VAL A 65 2.63 7.10 9.50
N PRO A 66 3.09 6.88 8.25
CA PRO A 66 4.30 7.51 7.76
C PRO A 66 4.15 9.02 7.70
N ASP A 67 5.27 9.73 7.87
CA ASP A 67 5.23 11.19 7.83
C ASP A 67 4.82 11.74 6.45
N VAL A 68 4.33 12.98 6.46
CA VAL A 68 3.85 13.68 5.26
C VAL A 68 4.94 13.79 4.19
N SER A 69 6.21 13.90 4.60
CA SER A 69 7.35 14.01 3.69
C SER A 69 7.58 12.70 2.94
N LEU A 70 7.51 11.56 3.64
CA LEU A 70 7.68 10.24 3.06
C LEU A 70 6.52 9.89 2.13
N ILE A 71 5.27 10.16 2.55
CA ILE A 71 4.10 9.94 1.68
C ILE A 71 4.21 10.81 0.42
N THR A 72 4.59 12.08 0.58
CA THR A 72 4.81 12.98 -0.57
C THR A 72 5.92 12.48 -1.47
N TYR A 73 7.03 12.00 -0.90
CA TYR A 73 8.16 11.44 -1.63
C TYR A 73 7.74 10.21 -2.44
N MET A 74 7.01 9.27 -1.83
CA MET A 74 6.42 8.13 -2.52
C MET A 74 5.52 8.58 -3.68
N MET A 75 4.62 9.54 -3.44
CA MET A 75 3.69 10.02 -4.45
C MET A 75 4.36 10.67 -5.67
N GLN A 76 5.50 11.31 -5.45
CA GLN A 76 6.25 12.00 -6.52
C GLN A 76 7.12 11.05 -7.34
N ASN A 77 7.60 9.97 -6.73
CA ASN A 77 8.61 9.09 -7.35
C ASN A 77 8.07 7.74 -7.80
N ILE A 78 6.93 7.29 -7.27
CA ILE A 78 6.33 6.00 -7.61
C ILE A 78 5.04 6.23 -8.41
N PRO A 79 4.89 5.61 -9.60
CA PRO A 79 3.63 5.67 -10.34
C PRO A 79 2.43 5.19 -9.49
N LYS A 80 1.34 5.96 -9.51
CA LYS A 80 0.13 5.73 -8.69
C LYS A 80 -0.54 4.37 -8.87
N LEU A 81 -0.27 3.71 -10.00
CA LEU A 81 -0.85 2.40 -10.33
C LEU A 81 -0.07 1.24 -9.72
N LEU A 82 1.10 1.50 -9.11
CA LEU A 82 1.90 0.45 -8.51
C LEU A 82 1.33 0.03 -7.13
N PRO A 83 1.40 -1.28 -6.79
CA PRO A 83 0.76 -1.84 -5.60
C PRO A 83 1.09 -1.12 -4.28
N VAL A 84 2.30 -0.60 -4.13
CA VAL A 84 2.75 0.04 -2.89
C VAL A 84 1.88 1.24 -2.47
N HIS A 85 1.29 1.97 -3.43
CA HIS A 85 0.34 3.06 -3.14
C HIS A 85 -0.94 2.54 -2.48
N ALA A 86 -1.47 1.42 -2.97
CA ALA A 86 -2.66 0.80 -2.40
C ALA A 86 -2.34 0.15 -1.05
N LEU A 87 -1.19 -0.53 -0.94
CA LEU A 87 -0.73 -1.14 0.29
C LEU A 87 -0.66 -0.12 1.44
N LEU A 88 0.07 0.98 1.23
CA LEU A 88 0.20 2.01 2.24
C LEU A 88 -1.10 2.73 2.52
N ALA A 89 -1.95 2.97 1.51
CA ALA A 89 -3.25 3.58 1.75
C ALA A 89 -4.16 2.70 2.63
N ASN A 90 -4.17 1.37 2.42
CA ASN A 90 -4.92 0.44 3.27
C ASN A 90 -4.35 0.41 4.70
N ALA A 91 -3.03 0.39 4.85
CA ALA A 91 -2.37 0.42 6.16
C ALA A 91 -2.64 1.71 6.93
N VAL A 92 -2.59 2.86 6.26
CA VAL A 92 -2.95 4.13 6.88
C VAL A 92 -4.44 4.18 7.20
N ALA A 93 -5.32 3.67 6.33
CA ALA A 93 -6.75 3.59 6.60
C ALA A 93 -7.05 2.70 7.82
N SER A 94 -6.34 1.59 8.02
CA SER A 94 -6.57 0.74 9.20
C SER A 94 -6.24 1.45 10.51
N VAL A 95 -5.18 2.28 10.52
CA VAL A 95 -4.85 3.12 11.69
C VAL A 95 -5.87 4.24 11.87
N LEU A 96 -6.19 4.98 10.80
CA LEU A 96 -7.10 6.13 10.85
C LEU A 96 -8.57 5.74 11.04
N TYR A 97 -8.93 4.46 10.93
CA TYR A 97 -10.27 3.99 11.23
C TYR A 97 -10.72 4.37 12.66
N HIS A 98 -9.77 4.43 13.60
CA HIS A 98 -10.03 4.84 14.98
C HIS A 98 -9.81 6.34 15.24
N GLU A 99 -9.12 7.05 14.33
CA GLU A 99 -8.72 8.45 14.47
C GLU A 99 -8.86 9.20 13.13
N PRO A 100 -10.11 9.43 12.64
CA PRO A 100 -10.36 9.94 11.30
C PRO A 100 -9.84 11.37 11.09
N GLU A 101 -9.60 12.15 12.15
CA GLU A 101 -9.00 13.48 12.09
C GLU A 101 -7.59 13.45 11.47
N GLY A 102 -6.92 12.30 11.52
CA GLY A 102 -5.60 12.09 10.92
C GLY A 102 -5.58 12.32 9.40
N LEU A 103 -6.73 12.20 8.72
CA LEU A 103 -6.86 12.46 7.28
C LEU A 103 -6.44 13.87 6.87
N GLU A 104 -6.67 14.87 7.74
CA GLU A 104 -6.38 16.28 7.45
C GLU A 104 -4.88 16.55 7.28
N TYR A 105 -4.04 15.69 7.85
CA TYR A 105 -2.59 15.82 7.79
C TYR A 105 -1.97 15.11 6.58
N LEU A 106 -2.75 14.30 5.84
CA LEU A 106 -2.26 13.57 4.68
C LEU A 106 -2.21 14.44 3.42
N PRO A 107 -1.25 14.23 2.50
CA PRO A 107 -1.26 14.90 1.20
C PRO A 107 -2.56 14.62 0.44
N TYR A 108 -3.20 15.67 -0.10
CA TYR A 108 -4.55 15.60 -0.68
C TYR A 108 -4.81 14.39 -1.60
N GLY A 109 -3.90 14.10 -2.54
CA GLY A 109 -4.08 12.99 -3.47
C GLY A 109 -4.00 11.60 -2.81
N PHE A 110 -3.26 11.47 -1.71
CA PHE A 110 -3.21 10.25 -0.90
C PHE A 110 -4.39 10.19 0.08
N ALA A 111 -4.74 11.33 0.69
CA ALA A 111 -5.89 11.47 1.57
C ALA A 111 -7.20 11.04 0.89
N ILE A 112 -7.41 11.39 -0.39
CA ILE A 112 -8.56 10.90 -1.17
C ILE A 112 -8.59 9.38 -1.20
N ARG A 113 -7.44 8.73 -1.51
CA ARG A 113 -7.37 7.27 -1.60
C ARG A 113 -7.63 6.61 -0.24
N VAL A 114 -7.08 7.15 0.83
CA VAL A 114 -7.32 6.65 2.20
C VAL A 114 -8.79 6.84 2.58
N LYS A 115 -9.37 8.00 2.25
CA LYS A 115 -10.79 8.27 2.47
C LYS A 115 -11.69 7.31 1.69
N ASP A 116 -11.40 7.04 0.42
CA ASP A 116 -12.16 6.08 -0.39
C ASP A 116 -12.18 4.68 0.26
N ILE A 117 -11.08 4.29 0.93
CA ILE A 117 -10.99 3.03 1.67
C ILE A 117 -11.82 3.08 2.96
N LEU A 118 -11.78 4.20 3.70
CA LEU A 118 -12.55 4.38 4.93
C LEU A 118 -14.07 4.47 4.68
N ASP A 119 -14.47 5.12 3.57
CA ASP A 119 -15.87 5.27 3.16
C ASP A 119 -16.44 3.98 2.57
N LYS A 120 -15.59 3.00 2.23
CA LYS A 120 -16.00 1.71 1.69
C LYS A 120 -16.62 0.85 2.82
N PRO A 121 -17.91 0.48 2.72
CA PRO A 121 -18.51 -0.35 3.75
C PRO A 121 -17.87 -1.74 3.73
N TYR A 122 -17.59 -2.26 4.92
CA TYR A 122 -17.04 -3.60 5.09
C TYR A 122 -17.91 -4.65 4.38
N GLY A 123 -17.28 -5.53 3.60
CA GLY A 123 -18.01 -6.57 2.84
C GLY A 123 -18.35 -6.20 1.39
N LEU A 124 -17.98 -5.02 0.89
CA LEU A 124 -18.15 -4.65 -0.54
C LEU A 124 -16.82 -4.73 -1.30
N CYS A 125 -16.81 -5.23 -2.53
CA CYS A 125 -15.63 -5.20 -3.40
C CYS A 125 -15.54 -3.87 -4.19
N ASP A 126 -14.38 -3.53 -4.76
CA ASP A 126 -14.23 -2.27 -5.52
C ASP A 126 -15.22 -2.17 -6.68
N LYS A 127 -15.44 -3.28 -7.40
CA LYS A 127 -16.41 -3.32 -8.51
C LYS A 127 -17.85 -3.07 -8.03
N CYS A 128 -18.22 -3.61 -6.87
CA CYS A 128 -19.53 -3.39 -6.26
C CYS A 128 -19.67 -1.92 -5.84
N TYR A 129 -18.65 -1.36 -5.17
CA TYR A 129 -18.66 0.04 -4.69
C TYR A 129 -18.72 1.08 -5.82
N PHE A 130 -17.91 0.92 -6.87
CA PHE A 130 -17.86 1.89 -7.97
C PHE A 130 -19.03 1.78 -8.96
N ASN A 131 -19.73 0.64 -9.04
CA ASN A 131 -20.93 0.49 -9.86
C ASN A 131 -22.19 1.08 -9.19
N ASP A 132 -22.29 1.05 -7.86
CA ASP A 132 -23.46 1.59 -7.15
C ASP A 132 -23.50 3.12 -7.12
N ASN A 133 -22.35 3.80 -7.29
CA ASN A 133 -22.30 5.25 -7.44
C ASN A 133 -22.93 5.77 -8.75
N ASP A 134 -23.24 4.89 -9.72
CA ASP A 134 -23.86 5.24 -11.01
C ASP A 134 -25.38 4.93 -11.07
N LEU A 135 -25.98 4.31 -10.05
CA LEU A 135 -27.38 3.87 -10.09
C LEU A 135 -28.13 4.16 -8.78
N ASP A 136 -28.86 5.28 -8.78
CA ASP A 136 -30.00 5.51 -7.89
C ASP A 136 -30.89 4.25 -7.82
N ASN A 137 -30.93 3.61 -6.65
CA ASN A 137 -31.64 2.36 -6.32
C ASN A 137 -30.88 1.05 -6.59
N GLN A 138 -30.14 0.61 -5.57
CA GLN A 138 -30.28 -0.76 -5.10
C GLN A 138 -29.99 -0.83 -3.59
N THR A 139 -30.88 -1.52 -2.88
CA THR A 139 -30.75 -1.87 -1.47
C THR A 139 -29.39 -2.48 -1.21
N ILE A 140 -28.60 -1.84 -0.36
CA ILE A 140 -27.33 -2.34 0.18
C ILE A 140 -27.62 -3.72 0.77
N THR A 141 -27.29 -4.79 0.04
CA THR A 141 -27.12 -6.10 0.64
C THR A 141 -25.77 -6.06 1.33
N ASP A 142 -25.76 -6.20 2.66
CA ASP A 142 -24.62 -5.96 3.57
C ASP A 142 -23.33 -6.73 3.23
N GLN A 143 -23.32 -7.63 2.23
CA GLN A 143 -22.15 -8.38 1.78
C GLN A 143 -22.21 -8.60 0.25
N CYS A 144 -21.21 -8.09 -0.48
CA CYS A 144 -20.97 -8.40 -1.88
C CYS A 144 -20.43 -9.83 -1.98
N GLU A 145 -21.06 -10.69 -2.80
CA GLU A 145 -20.65 -12.09 -2.99
C GLU A 145 -19.19 -12.22 -3.47
N HIS A 146 -18.67 -11.18 -4.12
CA HIS A 146 -17.28 -11.10 -4.62
C HIS A 146 -16.26 -10.58 -3.61
N PHE A 147 -16.66 -10.26 -2.37
CA PHE A 147 -15.76 -9.66 -1.37
C PHE A 147 -14.57 -10.57 -1.05
N PHE A 148 -14.80 -11.89 -0.98
CA PHE A 148 -13.76 -12.90 -0.71
C PHE A 148 -12.95 -13.28 -1.95
N ASP A 149 -13.36 -12.84 -3.15
CA ASP A 149 -12.66 -13.08 -4.41
C ASP A 149 -11.65 -11.96 -4.74
N GLN A 150 -11.60 -10.89 -3.93
CA GLN A 150 -10.59 -9.83 -4.08
C GLN A 150 -9.22 -10.31 -3.58
N PRO A 151 -8.11 -9.78 -4.14
CA PRO A 151 -6.77 -10.01 -3.59
C PRO A 151 -6.73 -9.71 -2.08
N SER A 152 -5.91 -10.43 -1.32
CA SER A 152 -5.86 -10.40 0.15
C SER A 152 -5.64 -9.04 0.79
N ASP A 153 -5.27 -8.04 -0.01
CA ASP A 153 -4.97 -6.67 0.39
C ASP A 153 -6.20 -5.88 0.90
N HIS A 154 -7.38 -6.51 0.89
CA HIS A 154 -8.67 -5.90 1.26
C HIS A 154 -9.51 -6.71 2.28
N ASP A 155 -9.02 -7.81 2.86
CA ASP A 155 -9.72 -8.52 3.95
C ASP A 155 -9.05 -8.24 5.31
N PRO A 156 -9.61 -7.31 6.13
CA PRO A 156 -9.06 -6.96 7.43
C PRO A 156 -8.91 -8.15 8.39
N ARG A 157 -9.70 -9.22 8.22
CA ARG A 157 -9.65 -10.39 9.12
C ARG A 157 -8.39 -11.22 8.95
N ARG A 158 -7.75 -11.18 7.78
CA ARG A 158 -6.50 -11.91 7.55
C ARG A 158 -5.29 -11.26 8.23
N TYR A 159 -5.40 -10.01 8.68
CA TYR A 159 -4.37 -9.36 9.50
C TYR A 159 -4.48 -9.72 11.00
N HIS A 160 -5.56 -10.41 11.40
CA HIS A 160 -5.77 -10.89 12.76
C HIS A 160 -5.67 -12.43 12.90
N GLU A 161 -5.41 -13.14 11.82
CA GLU A 161 -5.12 -14.59 11.85
C GLU A 161 -3.61 -14.79 11.99
N VAL A 162 -3.16 -14.83 13.25
CA VAL A 162 -1.82 -15.30 13.67
C VAL A 162 -1.79 -16.84 13.67
#